data_AF-A0A7W2IVM3-F1
#
_entry.id   AF-A0A7W2IVM3-F1
#
_cell.length_a   1.000
_cell.length_b   1.000
_cell.length_c   1.000
_cell.angle_alpha   90.00
_cell.angle_beta   90.00
_cell.angle_gamma   90.00
#
_symmetry.space_group_name_H-M   'P 1'
#
loop_
_entity.id
_entity.type
_entity.pdbx_description
1 polymer ?
#
loop_
_entity_poly.entity_id
_entity_poly.type
_entity_poly.pdbx_seq_one_letter_code
_entity_poly.pdbx_strand_id
1 'polypeptide(L)'
;MDSVARIVACMQAASHDAGWGHLEEEAIRNIIGLGLPEAIATLCPGIDPERAELLRSRYAWHFVEGNDTPMSFFPDVRSGLSELHVRPGQRLAVATGKSR
;
A
#
# COMPACT_ATOMS: atom_id res chain seq x y z
N MET A 1 2.14 10.83 -1.11
CA MET A 1 3.31 9.96 -1.24
C MET A 1 3.01 9.05 -2.42
N ASP A 2 3.89 9.02 -3.40
CA ASP A 2 3.80 8.08 -4.51
C ASP A 2 4.34 6.74 -4.01
N SER A 3 3.42 5.90 -3.55
CA SER A 3 3.72 4.61 -2.92
C SER A 3 3.40 3.43 -3.84
N VAL A 4 2.99 3.70 -5.07
CA VAL A 4 2.45 2.67 -5.97
C VAL A 4 3.50 1.62 -6.29
N ALA A 5 4.69 2.04 -6.72
CA ALA A 5 5.79 1.13 -7.05
C ALA A 5 6.19 0.25 -5.87
N ARG A 6 6.24 0.80 -4.65
CA ARG A 6 6.54 0.04 -3.43
C ARG A 6 5.44 -0.97 -3.12
N ILE A 7 4.17 -0.57 -3.18
CA ILE A 7 3.03 -1.47 -2.93
C ILE A 7 3.06 -2.64 -3.90
N VAL A 8 3.29 -2.39 -5.20
CA VAL A 8 3.40 -3.42 -6.23
C VAL A 8 4.52 -4.40 -5.90
N ALA A 9 5.73 -3.90 -5.64
CA ALA A 9 6.88 -4.73 -5.32
C ALA A 9 6.68 -5.57 -4.04
N CYS A 10 6.15 -4.98 -2.97
CA CYS A 10 5.88 -5.69 -1.72
C CYS A 10 4.81 -6.76 -1.89
N MET A 11 3.74 -6.49 -2.66
CA MET A 11 2.66 -7.44 -2.87
C MET A 11 3.10 -8.63 -3.73
N GLN A 12 3.89 -8.39 -4.77
CA GLN A 12 4.47 -9.47 -5.59
C GLN A 12 5.42 -10.35 -4.78
N ALA A 13 6.30 -9.75 -3.98
CA ALA A 13 7.20 -10.49 -3.11
C ALA A 13 6.44 -11.31 -2.05
N ALA A 14 5.42 -10.72 -1.42
CA ALA A 14 4.58 -11.42 -0.44
C ALA A 14 3.78 -12.57 -1.07
N SER A 15 3.28 -12.39 -2.28
CA SER A 15 2.54 -13.42 -3.01
C SER A 15 3.44 -14.61 -3.39
N HIS A 16 4.68 -14.34 -3.78
CA HIS A 16 5.70 -15.36 -4.00
C HIS A 16 6.03 -16.12 -2.70
N ASP A 17 6.25 -15.41 -1.60
CA ASP A 17 6.55 -16.03 -0.30
C ASP A 17 5.40 -16.88 0.23
N ALA A 18 4.16 -16.49 -0.04
CA ALA A 18 2.96 -17.24 0.34
C ALA A 18 2.67 -18.43 -0.61
N GLY A 19 3.47 -18.61 -1.66
CA GLY A 19 3.27 -19.67 -2.66
C GLY A 19 2.00 -19.49 -3.50
N TRP A 20 1.45 -18.28 -3.57
CA TRP A 20 0.28 -17.99 -4.40
C TRP A 20 0.64 -17.83 -5.87
N GLY A 21 1.77 -17.17 -6.16
CA GLY A 21 2.30 -17.02 -7.51
C GLY A 21 2.49 -15.55 -7.91
N HIS A 22 2.41 -15.28 -9.20
CA HIS A 22 2.55 -13.93 -9.74
C HIS A 22 1.22 -13.17 -9.65
N LEU A 23 1.29 -11.90 -9.23
CA LEU A 23 0.19 -10.95 -9.28
C LEU A 23 0.54 -9.84 -10.27
N GLU A 24 -0.38 -9.62 -11.22
CA GLU A 24 -0.25 -8.56 -12.23
C GLU A 24 -0.20 -7.19 -11.57
N GLU A 25 0.69 -6.33 -12.06
CA GLU A 25 0.84 -4.97 -11.52
C GLU A 25 -0.48 -4.20 -11.56
N GLU A 26 -1.21 -4.28 -12.67
CA GLU A 26 -2.49 -3.58 -12.84
C GLU A 26 -3.52 -4.01 -11.80
N ALA A 27 -3.60 -5.31 -11.49
CA ALA A 27 -4.48 -5.82 -10.45
C ALA A 27 -4.11 -5.25 -9.07
N ILE A 28 -2.82 -5.15 -8.76
CA ILE A 28 -2.35 -4.57 -7.49
C ILE A 28 -2.64 -3.07 -7.43
N ARG A 29 -2.52 -2.34 -8.54
CA ARG A 29 -2.85 -0.90 -8.59
C ARG A 29 -4.34 -0.66 -8.30
N ASN A 30 -5.20 -1.55 -8.79
CA ASN A 30 -6.65 -1.45 -8.62
C ASN A 30 -7.13 -1.65 -7.18
N ILE A 31 -6.31 -2.24 -6.29
CA ILE A 31 -6.65 -2.39 -4.87
C ILE A 31 -6.10 -1.29 -3.96
N ILE A 32 -5.38 -0.30 -4.51
CA ILE A 32 -4.78 0.76 -3.70
C ILE A 32 -5.88 1.64 -3.10
N GLY A 33 -5.96 1.65 -1.77
CA GLY A 33 -6.97 2.36 -1.01
C GLY A 33 -7.86 1.42 -0.19
N LEU A 34 -7.90 0.13 -0.55
CA LEU A 34 -8.59 -0.90 0.22
C LEU A 34 -7.82 -1.25 1.50
N GLY A 35 -8.54 -1.80 2.47
CA GLY A 35 -7.92 -2.46 3.61
C GLY A 35 -7.12 -3.69 3.17
N LEU A 36 -6.02 -4.01 3.84
CA LEU A 36 -5.17 -5.14 3.45
C LEU A 36 -5.93 -6.49 3.35
N PRO A 37 -6.85 -6.85 4.27
CA PRO A 37 -7.65 -8.07 4.12
C PRO A 37 -8.52 -8.08 2.85
N GLU A 38 -9.13 -6.95 2.52
CA GLU A 38 -9.98 -6.79 1.33
C GLU A 38 -9.15 -6.83 0.03
N ALA A 39 -7.97 -6.20 0.04
CA ALA A 39 -7.02 -6.26 -1.06
C ALA A 39 -6.57 -7.70 -1.35
N ILE A 40 -6.24 -8.47 -0.31
CA ILE A 40 -5.84 -9.88 -0.46
C ILE A 40 -6.99 -10.73 -1.01
N ALA A 41 -8.20 -10.56 -0.49
CA ALA A 41 -9.37 -11.27 -0.99
C ALA A 41 -9.69 -10.96 -2.47
N THR A 42 -9.45 -9.72 -2.89
CA THR A 42 -9.63 -9.28 -4.28
C THR A 42 -8.54 -9.83 -5.21
N LEU A 43 -7.28 -9.80 -4.77
CA LEU A 43 -6.13 -10.24 -5.57
C LEU A 43 -5.99 -11.76 -5.64
N CYS A 44 -6.43 -12.46 -4.60
CA CYS A 44 -6.26 -13.90 -4.45
C CYS A 44 -7.61 -14.60 -4.19
N PRO A 45 -8.55 -14.62 -5.16
CA PRO A 45 -9.84 -15.26 -4.95
C PRO A 45 -9.68 -16.74 -4.62
N GLY A 46 -10.26 -17.18 -3.49
CA GLY A 46 -10.19 -18.58 -3.05
C GLY A 46 -8.90 -18.97 -2.32
N ILE A 47 -8.05 -18.01 -1.96
CA ILE A 47 -6.90 -18.25 -1.08
C ILE A 47 -7.36 -18.84 0.27
N ASP A 48 -6.63 -19.84 0.77
CA ASP A 48 -6.91 -20.40 2.08
C ASP A 48 -6.49 -19.45 3.22
N PRO A 49 -7.06 -19.58 4.42
CA PRO A 49 -6.79 -18.66 5.52
C PRO A 49 -5.32 -18.60 5.96
N GLU A 50 -4.58 -19.71 5.87
CA GLU A 50 -3.19 -19.78 6.30
C GLU A 50 -2.28 -19.01 5.32
N ARG A 51 -2.47 -19.23 4.01
CA ARG A 51 -1.75 -18.47 2.98
C ARG A 51 -2.14 -16.99 2.98
N ALA A 52 -3.41 -16.66 3.22
CA ALA A 52 -3.86 -15.28 3.33
C ALA A 52 -3.15 -14.54 4.46
N GLU A 53 -3.03 -15.18 5.63
CA GLU A 53 -2.35 -14.61 6.79
C GLU A 53 -0.83 -14.51 6.57
N LEU A 54 -0.23 -15.52 5.92
CA LEU A 54 1.17 -15.47 5.53
C LEU A 54 1.43 -14.32 4.55
N LEU A 55 0.61 -14.18 3.50
CA LEU A 55 0.72 -13.09 2.53
C LEU A 55 0.58 -11.74 3.24
N ARG A 56 -0.41 -11.58 4.13
CA ARG A 56 -0.60 -10.37 4.94
C ARG A 56 0.66 -10.03 5.75
N SER A 57 1.24 -11.01 6.41
CA SER A 57 2.43 -10.86 7.25
C SER A 57 3.67 -10.52 6.42
N ARG A 58 3.88 -11.21 5.28
CA ARG A 58 5.01 -10.95 4.39
C ARG A 58 4.87 -9.60 3.70
N TYR A 59 3.67 -9.18 3.32
CA TYR A 59 3.43 -7.83 2.81
C TYR A 59 3.85 -6.78 3.83
N ALA A 60 3.44 -6.91 5.09
CA ALA A 60 3.81 -5.98 6.15
C ALA A 60 5.34 -5.93 6.34
N TRP A 61 6.01 -7.08 6.34
CA TRP A 61 7.47 -7.17 6.43
C TRP A 61 8.17 -6.50 5.25
N HIS A 62 7.77 -6.81 4.01
CA HIS A 62 8.33 -6.19 2.80
C HIS A 62 8.08 -4.68 2.77
N PHE A 63 6.93 -4.22 3.25
CA PHE A 63 6.59 -2.80 3.24
C PHE A 63 7.40 -2.00 4.26
N VAL A 64 7.77 -2.58 5.41
CA VAL A 64 8.54 -1.89 6.46
C VAL A 64 10.04 -2.07 6.29
N GLU A 65 10.50 -3.32 6.16
CA GLU A 65 11.92 -3.69 6.24
C GLU A 65 12.47 -4.17 4.89
N GLY A 66 11.68 -4.94 4.13
CA GLY A 66 12.20 -5.72 2.99
C GLY A 66 12.28 -4.97 1.66
N ASN A 67 11.86 -3.71 1.57
CA ASN A 67 11.79 -2.98 0.31
C ASN A 67 12.30 -1.54 0.43
N ASP A 68 13.36 -1.24 -0.32
CA ASP A 68 13.99 0.08 -0.36
C ASP A 68 13.45 0.99 -1.49
N THR A 69 12.35 0.62 -2.13
CA THR A 69 11.75 1.44 -3.19
C THR A 69 11.40 2.81 -2.60
N PRO A 70 11.97 3.90 -3.15
CA PRO A 70 11.79 5.23 -2.61
C PRO A 70 10.32 5.65 -2.76
N MET A 71 9.78 6.25 -1.70
CA MET A 71 8.43 6.79 -1.68
C MET A 71 8.48 8.31 -1.59
N SER A 72 8.61 8.97 -2.74
CA SER A 72 8.64 10.43 -2.80
C SER A 72 7.24 11.02 -2.57
N PHE A 73 7.16 12.30 -2.22
CA PHE A 73 5.89 13.01 -2.33
C PHE A 73 5.51 13.18 -3.80
N PHE A 74 4.21 13.28 -4.07
CA PHE A 74 3.79 13.76 -5.39
C PHE A 74 4.33 15.19 -5.60
N PRO A 75 4.60 15.58 -6.85
CA PRO A 75 4.94 16.96 -7.17
C PRO A 75 3.97 17.94 -6.50
N ASP A 76 4.50 19.07 -6.03
CA ASP A 76 3.73 20.19 -5.46
C ASP A 76 2.92 19.91 -4.18
N VAL A 77 2.96 18.69 -3.62
CA VAL A 77 2.28 18.41 -2.34
C VAL A 77 2.81 19.31 -1.24
N ARG A 78 4.12 19.59 -1.21
CA ARG A 78 4.71 20.42 -0.16
C ARG A 78 4.26 21.87 -0.26
N SER A 79 4.29 22.45 -1.46
CA SER A 79 3.83 23.83 -1.70
C SER A 79 2.33 23.95 -1.43
N GLY A 80 1.51 23.03 -1.94
CA GLY A 80 0.07 23.03 -1.71
C GLY A 80 -0.30 22.90 -0.23
N LEU A 81 0.40 22.06 0.54
CA LEU A 81 0.19 21.97 1.99
C LEU A 81 0.57 23.27 2.71
N SER A 82 1.67 23.92 2.33
CA SER A 82 2.07 25.22 2.89
C SER A 82 1.04 26.31 2.62
N GLU A 83 0.50 26.38 1.41
CA GLU A 83 -0.54 27.34 1.02
C GLU A 83 -1.86 27.13 1.79
N LEU A 84 -2.23 25.88 2.06
CA LEU A 84 -3.41 25.56 2.85
C LEU A 84 -3.21 25.86 4.34
N HIS A 85 -1.99 25.66 4.85
CA HIS A 85 -1.66 25.84 6.26
C HIS A 85 -1.71 27.31 6.71
N VAL A 86 -1.35 28.25 5.85
CA VAL A 86 -1.34 29.70 6.18
C VAL A 86 -2.74 30.33 6.22
N ARG A 87 -3.79 29.60 5.83
CA ARG A 87 -5.16 30.12 5.80
C ARG A 87 -5.74 30.21 7.22
N PRO A 88 -6.21 31.40 7.65
CA PRO A 88 -6.72 31.58 9.01
C PRO A 88 -7.97 30.72 9.26
N GLY A 89 -8.04 30.09 10.43
CA GLY A 89 -9.17 29.25 10.84
C GLY A 89 -9.21 27.86 10.21
N GLN A 90 -8.26 27.50 9.34
CA GLN A 90 -8.23 26.20 8.67
C GLN A 90 -7.32 25.21 9.41
N ARG A 91 -7.77 23.95 9.56
CA ARG A 91 -6.97 22.85 10.13
C ARG A 91 -6.84 21.73 9.11
N LEU A 92 -5.65 21.14 9.01
CA LEU A 92 -5.37 20.03 8.13
C LEU A 92 -5.25 18.74 8.94
N ALA A 93 -5.79 17.65 8.41
CA ALA A 93 -5.71 16.30 8.99
C ALA A 93 -5.58 15.27 7.86
N VAL A 94 -5.10 14.08 8.19
CA VAL A 94 -5.00 12.94 7.26
C VAL A 94 -6.01 11.89 7.68
N ALA A 95 -6.95 11.56 6.78
CA ALA A 95 -7.87 10.43 6.93
C ALA A 95 -7.44 9.33 5.95
N THR A 96 -6.86 8.25 6.47
CA THR A 96 -6.30 7.15 5.67
C THR A 96 -6.72 5.80 6.23
N GLY A 97 -6.98 4.82 5.36
CA GLY A 97 -7.24 3.42 5.73
C GLY A 97 -5.98 2.60 6.04
N LYS A 98 -4.78 3.20 5.90
CA LYS A 98 -3.52 2.56 6.31
C LYS A 98 -3.37 2.65 7.83
N SER A 99 -3.27 1.50 8.52
CA SER A 99 -2.85 1.46 9.93
C SER A 99 -1.45 2.10 10.06
N ARG A 100 -1.27 2.88 11.13
CA ARG A 100 0.05 3.32 11.56
C ARG A 100 0.80 2.16 12.21
#